data_AF-A0A3S1IMD0-F1
#
_entry.id   AF-A0A3S1IMD0-F1
#
_cell.length_a   1.000
_cell.length_b   1.000
_cell.length_c   1.000
_cell.angle_alpha   90.00
_cell.angle_beta   90.00
_cell.angle_gamma   90.00
#
_symmetry.space_group_name_H-M   'P 1'
#
loop_
_entity.id
_entity.type
_entity.pdbx_description
1 polymer ?
#
loop_
_entity_poly.entity_id
_entity_poly.type
_entity_poly.pdbx_seq_one_letter_code
_entity_poly.pdbx_strand_id
1 'polypeptide(L)' 'MTAIDERALELDPEEARRVRQARFERIGRWVLPLAIMILAIWLWDRICVWNEIPQYILPRTGVVLWTLYN' A
#
# COMPACT_ATOMS: atom_id res chain seq x y z
N MET A 1 0.70 -50.93 -13.02
CA MET A 1 0.30 -50.19 -11.81
C MET A 1 0.85 -48.77 -11.90
N THR A 2 0.16 -47.88 -12.59
CA THR A 2 0.53 -46.45 -12.79
C THR A 2 -0.77 -45.66 -12.91
N ALA A 3 -1.53 -45.58 -11.81
CA ALA A 3 -2.82 -44.88 -11.75
C ALA A 3 -2.80 -43.70 -10.75
N ILE A 4 -1.61 -43.33 -10.25
CA ILE A 4 -1.45 -42.30 -9.21
C ILE A 4 -0.91 -40.98 -9.79
N ASP A 5 -0.42 -40.99 -11.04
CA ASP A 5 0.32 -39.87 -11.61
C ASP A 5 -0.58 -38.84 -12.33
N GLU A 6 -1.75 -39.25 -12.84
CA GLU A 6 -2.66 -38.31 -13.54
C GLU A 6 -3.43 -37.37 -12.60
N ARG A 7 -3.65 -37.75 -11.34
CA ARG A 7 -4.35 -36.89 -10.35
C ARG A 7 -3.48 -35.76 -9.81
N ALA A 8 -2.16 -35.87 -9.92
CA ALA A 8 -1.23 -34.84 -9.44
C ALA A 8 -1.15 -33.62 -10.39
N LEU A 9 -1.70 -33.73 -11.60
CA LEU A 9 -1.69 -32.68 -12.63
C LEU A 9 -2.98 -31.85 -12.68
N GLU A 10 -4.04 -32.26 -11.99
CA GLU A 10 -5.14 -31.35 -11.66
C GLU A 10 -4.68 -30.43 -10.54
N LEU A 11 -4.23 -29.22 -10.91
CA LEU A 11 -4.00 -28.10 -10.00
C LEU A 11 -5.08 -28.07 -8.92
N ASP A 12 -4.73 -28.49 -7.71
CA ASP A 12 -5.64 -28.51 -6.58
C ASP A 12 -6.11 -27.06 -6.34
N PRO A 13 -7.41 -26.76 -6.46
CA PRO A 13 -7.94 -25.42 -6.26
C PRO A 13 -7.60 -24.85 -4.87
N GLU A 14 -7.26 -25.70 -3.90
CA GLU A 14 -6.76 -25.26 -2.60
C GLU A 14 -5.36 -24.66 -2.67
N GLU A 15 -4.44 -25.24 -3.45
CA GLU A 15 -3.08 -24.71 -3.60
C GLU A 15 -3.07 -23.36 -4.31
N ALA A 16 -3.92 -23.18 -5.32
CA ALA A 16 -4.06 -21.90 -6.03
C ALA A 16 -4.54 -20.77 -5.10
N ARG A 17 -5.39 -21.05 -4.12
CA ARG A 17 -5.86 -20.07 -3.13
C ARG A 17 -4.75 -19.68 -2.15
N ARG A 18 -3.95 -20.64 -1.69
CA ARG A 18 -2.81 -20.39 -0.79
C ARG A 18 -1.75 -19.51 -1.45
N VAL A 19 -1.44 -19.75 -2.72
CA VAL A 19 -0.46 -18.94 -3.47
C VAL A 19 -0.94 -17.49 -3.65
N ARG A 20 -2.25 -17.26 -3.86
CA ARG A 20 -2.81 -15.90 -3.95
C ARG A 20 -2.74 -15.18 -2.60
N GLN A 21 -3.11 -15.84 -1.51
CA GLN A 21 -3.00 -15.27 -0.16
C GLN A 21 -1.56 -14.90 0.20
N ALA A 22 -0.59 -15.77 -0.09
CA ALA A 22 0.82 -15.50 0.15
C ALA A 22 1.35 -14.28 -0.64
N ARG A 23 0.84 -14.05 -1.86
CA ARG A 23 1.16 -12.85 -2.65
C ARG A 23 0.56 -11.60 -2.01
N PHE A 24 -0.69 -11.65 -1.58
CA PHE A 24 -1.34 -10.52 -0.89
C PHE A 24 -0.69 -10.20 0.45
N GLU A 25 -0.28 -11.18 1.24
CA GLU A 25 0.48 -10.95 2.47
C GLU A 25 1.82 -10.26 2.20
N ARG A 26 2.56 -10.72 1.19
CA ARG A 26 3.87 -10.17 0.86
C ARG A 26 3.79 -8.71 0.37
N ILE A 27 2.76 -8.40 -0.43
CA ILE A 27 2.50 -7.05 -0.93
C ILE A 27 1.90 -6.17 0.17
N GLY A 28 0.87 -6.67 0.86
CA GLY A 28 0.16 -5.97 1.92
C GLY A 28 1.06 -5.56 3.08
N ARG A 29 2.06 -6.38 3.43
CA ARG A 29 3.06 -6.04 4.45
C ARG A 29 3.78 -4.71 4.20
N TRP A 30 3.96 -4.33 2.93
CA TRP A 30 4.62 -3.07 2.56
C TRP A 30 3.64 -2.01 2.07
N VAL A 31 2.58 -2.43 1.35
CA VAL A 31 1.57 -1.51 0.84
C VAL A 31 0.75 -0.89 1.95
N LEU A 32 0.40 -1.64 3.00
CA LEU A 32 -0.36 -1.12 4.13
C LEU A 32 0.34 0.04 4.85
N PRO A 33 1.60 -0.10 5.33
CA PRO A 33 2.28 1.01 5.98
C PRO A 33 2.53 2.19 5.04
N LEU A 34 2.85 1.92 3.76
CA LEU A 34 3.04 2.97 2.77
C LEU A 34 1.75 3.76 2.51
N ALA A 35 0.62 3.06 2.37
CA ALA A 35 -0.69 3.67 2.17
C ALA A 35 -1.11 4.52 3.37
N ILE A 36 -0.90 4.03 4.60
CA ILE A 36 -1.18 4.78 5.82
C ILE A 36 -0.33 6.06 5.87
N MET A 37 0.96 5.97 5.55
CA MET A 37 1.86 7.14 5.53
C MET A 37 1.39 8.19 4.50
N ILE A 38 1.06 7.76 3.28
CA ILE A 38 0.55 8.67 2.24
C ILE A 38 -0.77 9.31 2.67
N LEU A 39 -1.69 8.51 3.22
CA LEU A 39 -2.97 9.01 3.74
C LEU A 39 -2.78 10.02 4.86
N ALA A 40 -1.88 9.76 5.80
CA ALA A 40 -1.59 10.68 6.90
C ALA A 40 -1.05 12.01 6.38
N ILE A 41 -0.10 11.99 5.44
CA ILE A 41 0.45 13.20 4.81
C ILE A 41 -0.63 13.97 4.05
N TRP A 42 -1.47 13.27 3.28
CA TRP A 42 -2.53 13.90 2.49
C TRP A 42 -3.61 14.51 3.38
N LEU A 43 -4.05 13.79 4.41
CA LEU A 43 -5.07 14.26 5.33
C LEU A 43 -4.58 15.47 6.13
N TRP A 44 -3.31 15.44 6.55
CA TRP A 44 -2.67 16.58 7.20
C TRP A 44 -2.69 17.83 6.32
N ASP A 45 -2.24 17.71 5.07
CA ASP A 45 -2.24 18.84 4.13
C ASP A 45 -3.66 19.37 3.89
N ARG A 46 -4.65 18.48 3.74
CA ARG A 46 -6.07 18.87 3.59
C ARG A 46 -6.62 19.60 4.81
N ILE A 47 -6.30 19.14 6.01
CA ILE A 47 -6.69 19.80 7.26
C ILE A 47 -6.08 21.20 7.31
N CYS A 48 -4.80 21.36 7.00
CA CYS A 48 -4.15 22.67 6.98
C CYS A 48 -4.79 23.62 5.95
N VAL A 49 -5.18 23.12 4.78
CA VAL A 49 -5.85 23.92 3.73
C VAL A 49 -7.27 24.32 4.13
N TRP A 50 -8.07 23.39 4.65
CA TRP A 50 -9.45 23.69 5.04
C TRP A 50 -9.56 24.63 6.24
N ASN A 51 -8.57 24.60 7.14
CA ASN A 51 -8.53 25.48 8.31
C ASN A 51 -7.75 26.79 8.06
N GLU A 52 -7.32 27.04 6.82
CA GLU A 52 -6.53 28.23 6.44
C GLU A 52 -5.31 28.44 7.35
N ILE A 53 -4.68 27.34 7.81
CA ILE A 53 -3.59 27.42 8.79
C ILE A 53 -2.41 28.16 8.16
N PRO A 54 -1.94 29.26 8.76
CA PRO A 54 -0.84 30.04 8.20
C PRO A 54 0.46 29.22 8.15
N GLN A 55 1.17 29.30 7.02
CA GLN A 55 2.35 28.49 6.72
C GLN A 55 3.55 28.72 7.66
N TYR A 56 3.60 29.86 8.34
CA TYR A 56 4.66 30.19 9.29
C TYR A 56 4.48 29.48 10.65
N ILE A 57 3.28 28.97 10.94
CA ILE A 57 3.00 28.17 12.15
C ILE A 57 3.28 26.70 11.86
N LEU A 58 2.92 26.25 10.66
CA LEU A 58 3.06 24.86 10.27
C LEU A 58 3.31 24.75 8.76
N PRO A 59 4.50 24.29 8.34
CA PRO A 59 4.81 24.18 6.93
C PRO A 59 3.97 23.07 6.30
N ARG A 60 3.21 23.43 5.26
CA ARG A 60 2.52 22.47 4.40
C ARG A 60 3.56 21.64 3.66
N THR A 61 3.33 20.34 3.53
CA THR A 61 4.25 19.41 2.85
C THR A 61 4.48 19.80 1.39
N GLY A 62 3.48 20.40 0.73
CA GLY A 62 3.63 20.95 -0.62
C GLY A 62 4.62 22.13 -0.71
N VAL A 63 4.75 22.94 0.33
CA VAL A 63 5.69 24.08 0.37
C VAL A 63 7.11 23.59 0.50
N VAL A 64 7.34 22.58 1.34
CA VAL A 64 8.66 21.97 1.53
C VAL A 64 9.16 21.38 0.21
N LEU A 65 8.31 20.64 -0.50
CA LEU A 65 8.66 20.09 -1.81
C LEU A 65 8.96 21.18 -2.84
N TRP A 66 8.18 22.26 -2.87
CA TRP A 66 8.42 23.39 -3.76
C TRP A 66 9.76 24.08 -3.45
N THR A 67 10.06 24.33 -2.17
CA THR A 67 11.34 24.92 -1.74
C THR A 67 12.57 24.05 -1.98
N LEU A 68 12.39 22.73 -2.17
CA LEU A 68 13.51 21.81 -2.43
C LEU A 68 13.79 21.64 -3.92
N TYR A 69 12.77 21.86 -4.77
CA TYR A 69 12.88 21.68 -6.22
C TYR A 69 13.21 22.99 -6.96
N ASN A 70 12.87 24.14 -6.38
CA ASN A 70 13.08 25.48 -6.95
C ASN A 70 14.22 26.21 -6.24
#